data_AF-A0A9E2I7Z3-F1
#
_entry.id   AF-A0A9E2I7Z3-F1
#
_cell.length_a   1.000
_cell.length_b   1.000
_cell.length_c   1.000
_cell.angle_alpha   90.00
_cell.angle_beta   90.00
_cell.angle_gamma   90.00
#
_symmetry.space_group_name_H-M   'P 1'
#
loop_
_entity.id
_entity.type
_entity.pdbx_description
1 polymer ?
#
loop_
_entity_poly.entity_id
_entity_poly.type
_entity_poly.pdbx_seq_one_letter_code
_entity_poly.pdbx_strand_id
1 'polypeptide(L)'
;NWAHGINIDNAKDWQRKILTGILWSSLTRYYLFMISGSWVVWHTEIHLWHLGQLPIRFPDDLELRNRIVTIVDKLRNRDTRPRTLFNQANQPNETIASLERQLDEAIFDLYELNEAERDLVLDMCETGLEFFYRHSNSNAVKRLESYPQTKQGFITDLPQRRDAEKGLQGYLYAFLDMWTSYLEPEGVFLWRVLCPDNDPLVAVVFSTQSKHDDLPPLQDDKAMWADLKRIVESSDRQINRRIYIAGLVRLVTDDAIIIIKRNERWLWTRSQAREDAEATFLWAMRLQESQLELE
;
A
#
# COMPACT_ATOMS: atom_id res chain seq x y z
N ASN A 1 25.97 16.35 -13.23
CA ASN A 1 24.59 16.46 -13.76
C ASN A 1 24.57 16.12 -15.22
N TRP A 2 24.14 14.91 -15.53
CA TRP A 2 23.93 14.43 -16.89
C TRP A 2 22.42 14.42 -17.09
N ALA A 3 21.94 14.95 -18.21
CA ALA A 3 20.52 14.98 -18.55
C ALA A 3 20.29 14.15 -19.80
N HIS A 4 19.29 13.27 -19.75
CA HIS A 4 18.84 12.52 -20.92
C HIS A 4 17.67 13.27 -21.57
N GLY A 5 17.75 13.47 -22.88
CA GLY A 5 16.67 14.03 -23.69
C GLY A 5 16.02 12.93 -24.52
N ILE A 6 14.70 12.88 -24.51
CA ILE A 6 13.91 12.01 -25.39
C ILE A 6 13.28 12.89 -26.45
N ASN A 7 13.63 12.65 -27.72
CA ASN A 7 12.94 13.25 -28.85
C ASN A 7 12.19 12.16 -29.62
N ILE A 8 10.92 12.41 -29.89
CA ILE A 8 10.13 11.58 -30.79
C ILE A 8 9.92 12.38 -32.07
N ASP A 9 10.50 11.90 -33.16
CA ASP A 9 10.39 12.54 -34.46
C ASP A 9 8.92 12.56 -34.91
N ASN A 10 8.50 13.70 -35.48
CA ASN A 10 7.13 13.94 -35.95
C ASN A 10 6.01 13.75 -34.91
N ALA A 11 6.33 13.72 -33.61
CA ALA A 11 5.32 13.62 -32.56
C ALA A 11 4.47 14.88 -32.43
N LYS A 12 3.15 14.70 -32.41
CA LYS A 12 2.16 15.73 -32.09
C LYS A 12 2.37 16.25 -30.66
N ASP A 13 1.99 17.49 -30.40
CA ASP A 13 2.15 18.12 -29.07
C ASP A 13 1.53 17.28 -27.94
N TRP A 14 0.32 16.76 -28.15
CA TRP A 14 -0.34 15.91 -27.15
C TRP A 14 0.46 14.64 -26.85
N GLN A 15 1.11 14.01 -27.85
CA GLN A 15 1.93 12.80 -27.63
C GLN A 15 3.14 13.11 -26.75
N ARG A 16 3.78 14.28 -26.95
CA ARG A 16 4.90 14.73 -26.11
C ARG A 16 4.45 14.97 -24.67
N LYS A 17 3.25 15.53 -24.48
CA LYS A 17 2.65 15.73 -23.15
C LYS A 17 2.28 14.41 -22.47
N ILE A 18 1.69 13.45 -23.20
CA ILE A 18 1.43 12.10 -22.67
C ILE A 18 2.74 11.44 -22.22
N LEU A 19 3.78 11.47 -23.06
CA LEU A 19 5.10 10.92 -22.70
C LEU A 19 5.64 11.57 -21.42
N THR A 20 5.52 12.89 -21.31
CA THR A 20 5.94 13.63 -20.11
C THR A 20 5.15 13.18 -18.89
N GLY A 21 3.84 13.02 -19.03
CA GLY A 21 2.96 12.50 -17.98
C GLY A 21 3.36 11.09 -17.52
N ILE A 22 3.63 10.18 -18.46
CA ILE A 22 4.13 8.84 -18.15
C ILE A 22 5.44 8.94 -17.37
N LEU A 23 6.41 9.71 -17.83
CA LEU A 23 7.72 9.86 -17.18
C LEU A 23 7.65 10.47 -15.77
N TRP A 24 6.66 11.32 -15.50
CA TRP A 24 6.46 11.93 -14.19
C TRP A 24 5.66 11.07 -13.20
N SER A 25 5.03 10.00 -13.68
CA SER A 25 4.20 9.13 -12.84
C SER A 25 5.01 8.26 -11.88
N SER A 26 4.35 7.84 -10.78
CA SER A 26 4.85 6.81 -9.88
C SER A 26 5.01 5.45 -10.57
N LEU A 27 4.23 5.14 -11.61
CA LEU A 27 4.40 3.90 -12.38
C LEU A 27 5.78 3.83 -13.04
N THR A 28 6.21 4.91 -13.70
CA THR A 28 7.56 4.96 -14.30
C THR A 28 8.64 4.90 -13.22
N ARG A 29 8.44 5.57 -12.08
CA ARG A 29 9.38 5.53 -10.97
C ARG A 29 9.55 4.10 -10.43
N TYR A 30 8.44 3.40 -10.20
CA TYR A 30 8.40 2.01 -9.81
C TYR A 30 9.11 1.12 -10.84
N TYR A 31 8.72 1.23 -12.11
CA TYR A 31 9.30 0.43 -13.19
C TYR A 31 10.82 0.59 -13.28
N LEU A 32 11.29 1.85 -13.32
CA LEU A 32 12.72 2.15 -13.39
C LEU A 32 13.49 1.59 -12.20
N PHE A 33 12.91 1.68 -10.99
CA PHE A 33 13.51 1.08 -9.81
C PHE A 33 13.66 -0.43 -9.98
N MET A 34 12.61 -1.12 -10.43
CA MET A 34 12.62 -2.57 -10.61
C MET A 34 13.62 -3.07 -11.66
N ILE A 35 13.83 -2.31 -12.74
CA ILE A 35 14.75 -2.71 -13.83
C ILE A 35 16.18 -2.23 -13.63
N SER A 36 16.40 -1.22 -12.78
CA SER A 36 17.75 -0.73 -12.48
C SER A 36 18.52 -1.75 -11.63
N GLY A 37 19.14 -2.72 -12.30
CA GLY A 37 19.69 -3.96 -11.72
C GLY A 37 20.94 -3.83 -10.84
N SER A 38 21.16 -2.74 -10.11
CA SER A 38 22.32 -2.58 -9.22
C SER A 38 21.93 -2.46 -7.76
N TRP A 39 21.38 -3.54 -7.21
CA TRP A 39 20.88 -3.67 -5.84
C TRP A 39 21.91 -3.47 -4.71
N VAL A 40 23.19 -3.19 -5.02
CA VAL A 40 24.26 -3.17 -4.01
C VAL A 40 24.97 -1.82 -3.87
N VAL A 41 25.06 -0.96 -4.90
CA VAL A 41 25.91 0.25 -4.75
C VAL A 41 25.44 1.53 -5.49
N TRP A 42 24.65 1.49 -6.58
CA TRP A 42 24.47 2.72 -7.39
C TRP A 42 23.11 2.87 -8.11
N HIS A 43 22.04 3.27 -7.42
CA HIS A 43 20.86 3.86 -8.10
C HIS A 43 21.04 5.39 -8.33
N THR A 44 22.27 5.85 -8.55
CA THR A 44 22.53 7.25 -8.88
C THR A 44 22.38 7.54 -10.36
N GLU A 45 22.27 6.52 -11.22
CA GLU A 45 22.24 6.67 -12.67
C GLU A 45 21.13 5.83 -13.33
N ILE A 46 20.26 6.50 -14.09
CA ILE A 46 19.31 5.85 -14.99
C ILE A 46 19.96 5.80 -16.37
N HIS A 47 20.46 4.63 -16.78
CA HIS A 47 21.02 4.49 -18.11
C HIS A 47 19.98 4.71 -19.22
N LEU A 48 20.41 5.32 -20.33
CA LEU A 48 19.56 5.62 -21.49
C LEU A 48 18.86 4.38 -22.06
N TRP A 49 19.50 3.21 -22.00
CA TRP A 49 18.90 1.96 -22.49
C TRP A 49 17.68 1.53 -21.64
N HIS A 50 17.65 1.85 -20.34
CA HIS A 50 16.46 1.63 -19.50
C HIS A 50 15.29 2.51 -19.97
N LEU A 51 15.56 3.76 -20.36
CA LEU A 51 14.53 4.66 -20.90
C LEU A 51 14.00 4.17 -22.25
N GLY A 52 14.84 3.52 -23.06
CA GLY A 52 14.44 2.91 -24.34
C GLY A 52 13.54 1.68 -24.18
N GLN A 53 13.50 1.08 -22.98
CA GLN A 53 12.65 -0.09 -22.68
C GLN A 53 11.32 0.28 -22.02
N LEU A 54 11.10 1.57 -21.73
CA LEU A 54 9.84 2.01 -21.12
C LEU A 54 8.66 1.61 -22.02
N PRO A 55 7.65 0.91 -21.49
CA PRO A 55 6.49 0.52 -22.27
C PRO A 55 5.63 1.77 -22.51
N ILE A 56 5.86 2.53 -23.57
CA ILE A 56 5.08 3.73 -23.88
C ILE A 56 3.77 3.34 -24.56
N ARG A 57 2.64 3.73 -23.94
CA ARG A 57 1.29 3.59 -24.50
C ARG A 57 0.69 4.98 -24.74
N PHE A 58 0.00 5.16 -25.86
CA PHE A 58 -0.82 6.35 -26.09
C PHE A 58 -2.30 5.99 -25.91
N PRO A 59 -3.12 6.87 -25.32
CA PRO A 59 -4.54 6.62 -25.12
C PRO A 59 -5.28 6.58 -26.46
N ASP A 60 -6.13 5.57 -26.63
CA ASP A 60 -7.10 5.50 -27.73
C ASP A 60 -8.32 6.39 -27.45
N ASP A 61 -8.66 6.54 -26.16
CA ASP A 61 -9.75 7.40 -25.70
C ASP A 61 -9.35 8.89 -25.64
N LEU A 62 -10.22 9.73 -26.18
CA LEU A 62 -10.06 11.17 -26.24
C LEU A 62 -10.19 11.82 -24.86
N GLU A 63 -11.05 11.31 -23.99
CA GLU A 63 -11.27 11.87 -22.66
C GLU A 63 -10.03 11.68 -21.79
N LEU A 64 -9.52 10.45 -21.70
CA LEU A 64 -8.28 10.15 -20.97
C LEU A 64 -7.09 10.94 -21.52
N ARG A 65 -6.97 11.05 -22.85
CA ARG A 65 -5.93 11.87 -23.50
C ARG A 65 -5.98 13.32 -23.01
N ASN A 66 -7.17 13.94 -23.05
CA ASN A 66 -7.34 15.33 -22.69
C ASN A 66 -7.15 15.56 -21.18
N ARG A 67 -7.54 14.59 -20.35
CA ARG A 67 -7.29 14.58 -18.89
C ARG A 67 -5.79 14.65 -18.60
N ILE A 68 -5.00 13.73 -19.15
CA ILE A 68 -3.53 13.70 -18.93
C ILE A 68 -2.88 14.98 -19.47
N VAL A 69 -3.21 15.40 -20.69
CA VAL A 69 -2.66 16.63 -21.31
C VAL A 69 -2.91 17.86 -20.44
N THR A 70 -4.12 17.99 -19.91
CA THR A 70 -4.51 19.12 -19.05
C THR A 70 -3.74 19.12 -17.73
N ILE A 71 -3.58 17.95 -17.10
CA ILE A 71 -2.81 17.83 -15.85
C ILE A 71 -1.33 18.19 -16.10
N VAL A 72 -0.74 17.69 -17.18
CA VAL A 72 0.65 18.00 -17.56
C VAL A 72 0.82 19.48 -17.85
N ASP A 73 -0.12 20.12 -18.56
CA ASP A 73 -0.08 21.56 -18.80
C ASP A 73 -0.21 22.37 -17.50
N LYS A 74 -1.09 21.97 -16.57
CA LYS A 74 -1.18 22.59 -15.24
C LYS A 74 0.13 22.46 -14.46
N LEU A 75 0.76 21.28 -14.47
CA LEU A 75 2.04 21.04 -13.81
C LEU A 75 3.18 21.87 -14.43
N ARG A 76 3.25 21.95 -15.76
CA ARG A 76 4.27 22.72 -16.49
C ARG A 76 4.14 24.23 -16.31
N ASN A 77 2.91 24.74 -16.29
CA ASN A 77 2.62 26.18 -16.26
C ASN A 77 2.57 26.76 -14.84
N ARG A 78 2.86 25.96 -13.80
CA ARG A 78 2.97 26.49 -12.44
C ARG A 78 4.25 27.30 -12.26
N ASP A 79 4.07 28.60 -12.01
CA ASP A 79 5.15 29.51 -11.63
C ASP A 79 5.83 28.97 -10.35
N THR A 80 7.13 28.68 -10.43
CA THR A 80 7.98 28.27 -9.31
C THR A 80 8.36 29.44 -8.40
N ARG A 81 7.77 30.63 -8.61
CA ARG A 81 8.08 31.84 -7.85
C ARG A 81 7.50 31.72 -6.43
N PRO A 82 8.26 32.12 -5.39
CA PRO A 82 7.76 32.10 -4.02
C PRO A 82 6.49 32.94 -3.88
N ARG A 83 5.48 32.38 -3.21
CA ARG A 83 4.20 33.04 -2.96
C ARG A 83 4.43 34.34 -2.18
N THR A 84 4.22 35.48 -2.82
CA THR A 84 4.14 36.79 -2.15
C THR A 84 2.73 37.03 -1.63
N LEU A 85 2.59 37.85 -0.57
CA LEU A 85 1.31 38.21 0.06
C LEU A 85 0.25 38.76 -0.93
N PHE A 86 0.68 39.24 -2.09
CA PHE A 86 -0.17 39.86 -3.12
C PHE A 86 -0.66 38.89 -4.22
N ASN A 87 -0.16 37.66 -4.29
CA ASN A 87 -0.50 36.69 -5.35
C ASN A 87 -1.56 35.64 -4.92
N GLN A 88 -2.23 35.83 -3.78
CA GLN A 88 -3.14 34.83 -3.20
C GLN A 88 -4.51 34.72 -3.89
N ALA A 89 -4.92 35.68 -4.71
CA ALA A 89 -6.35 35.85 -5.01
C ALA A 89 -6.92 34.97 -6.14
N ASN A 90 -6.11 34.50 -7.12
CA ASN A 90 -6.69 34.04 -8.41
C ASN A 90 -6.18 32.70 -8.96
N GLN A 91 -5.55 31.82 -8.17
CA GLN A 91 -5.26 30.46 -8.65
C GLN A 91 -6.00 29.40 -7.84
N PRO A 92 -6.67 28.42 -8.49
CA PRO A 92 -7.36 27.34 -7.79
C PRO A 92 -6.39 26.59 -6.87
N ASN A 93 -6.90 26.25 -5.68
CA ASN A 93 -6.20 25.66 -4.53
C ASN A 93 -5.61 24.25 -4.75
N GLU A 94 -5.52 23.74 -5.99
CA GLU A 94 -4.96 22.41 -6.28
C GLU A 94 -3.46 22.40 -5.92
N THR A 95 -2.99 21.57 -4.99
CA THR A 95 -1.56 21.48 -4.64
C THR A 95 -0.78 20.72 -5.72
N ILE A 96 0.55 20.86 -5.79
CA ILE A 96 1.37 20.05 -6.71
C ILE A 96 1.14 18.55 -6.44
N ALA A 97 1.15 18.15 -5.16
CA ALA A 97 0.85 16.78 -4.75
C ALA A 97 -0.52 16.30 -5.24
N SER A 98 -1.55 17.16 -5.25
CA SER A 98 -2.87 16.79 -5.79
C SER A 98 -2.82 16.58 -7.30
N LEU A 99 -2.06 17.38 -8.05
CA LEU A 99 -1.90 17.20 -9.49
C LEU A 99 -1.06 15.97 -9.83
N GLU A 100 0.00 15.70 -9.07
CA GLU A 100 0.80 14.47 -9.20
C GLU A 100 -0.06 13.23 -8.95
N ARG A 101 -0.94 13.26 -7.93
CA ARG A 101 -1.88 12.15 -7.68
C ARG A 101 -2.89 11.98 -8.81
N GLN A 102 -3.48 13.07 -9.29
CA GLN A 102 -4.40 13.02 -10.44
C GLN A 102 -3.70 12.50 -11.70
N LEU A 103 -2.42 12.84 -11.89
CA LEU A 103 -1.60 12.31 -12.97
C LEU A 103 -1.41 10.80 -12.81
N ASP A 104 -1.03 10.35 -11.62
CA ASP A 104 -0.85 8.93 -11.31
C ASP A 104 -2.13 8.13 -11.57
N GLU A 105 -3.29 8.60 -11.09
CA GLU A 105 -4.58 7.96 -11.39
C GLU A 105 -4.83 7.85 -12.90
N ALA A 106 -4.62 8.93 -13.65
CA ALA A 106 -4.84 8.93 -15.10
C ALA A 106 -3.85 8.03 -15.84
N ILE A 107 -2.60 7.92 -15.35
CA ILE A 107 -1.62 6.99 -15.91
C ILE A 107 -1.95 5.54 -15.53
N PHE A 108 -2.42 5.26 -14.32
CA PHE A 108 -2.90 3.92 -13.96
C PHE A 108 -4.09 3.49 -14.81
N ASP A 109 -5.01 4.42 -15.11
CA ASP A 109 -6.12 4.17 -16.03
C ASP A 109 -5.62 3.88 -17.46
N LEU A 110 -4.58 4.60 -17.94
CA LEU A 110 -3.97 4.37 -19.26
C LEU A 110 -3.35 2.97 -19.41
N TYR A 111 -2.76 2.44 -18.34
CA TYR A 111 -2.18 1.10 -18.31
C TYR A 111 -3.14 0.04 -17.76
N GLU A 112 -4.39 0.40 -17.46
CA GLU A 112 -5.44 -0.49 -16.97
C GLU A 112 -5.07 -1.23 -15.68
N LEU A 113 -4.30 -0.57 -14.78
CA LEU A 113 -3.91 -1.17 -13.51
C LEU A 113 -5.12 -1.39 -12.60
N ASN A 114 -5.20 -2.58 -12.00
CA ASN A 114 -6.16 -2.91 -10.97
C ASN A 114 -5.77 -2.30 -9.61
N GLU A 115 -6.66 -2.38 -8.61
CA GLU A 115 -6.41 -1.76 -7.30
C GLU A 115 -5.16 -2.32 -6.60
N ALA A 116 -4.93 -3.63 -6.66
CA ALA A 116 -3.76 -4.26 -6.04
C ALA A 116 -2.44 -3.82 -6.71
N GLU A 117 -2.42 -3.67 -8.03
CA GLU A 117 -1.26 -3.15 -8.77
C GLU A 117 -0.99 -1.67 -8.46
N ARG A 118 -2.06 -0.87 -8.32
CA ARG A 118 -1.94 0.53 -7.89
C ARG A 118 -1.37 0.62 -6.48
N ASP A 119 -1.89 -0.18 -5.54
CA ASP A 119 -1.39 -0.27 -4.18
C ASP A 119 0.11 -0.61 -4.16
N LEU A 120 0.54 -1.58 -4.96
CA LEU A 120 1.94 -2.00 -5.08
C LEU A 120 2.86 -0.86 -5.54
N VAL A 121 2.47 -0.18 -6.61
CA VAL A 121 3.25 0.95 -7.18
C VAL A 121 3.36 2.09 -6.16
N LEU A 122 2.23 2.47 -5.56
CA LEU A 122 2.17 3.60 -4.63
C LEU A 122 2.92 3.29 -3.33
N ASP A 123 2.72 2.12 -2.73
CA ASP A 123 3.40 1.73 -1.49
C ASP A 123 4.91 1.64 -1.68
N MET A 124 5.36 1.08 -2.82
CA MET A 124 6.78 1.07 -3.18
C MET A 124 7.32 2.50 -3.31
N CYS A 125 6.60 3.39 -3.98
CA CYS A 125 7.06 4.77 -4.17
C CYS A 125 7.06 5.60 -2.87
N GLU A 126 6.05 5.42 -2.01
CA GLU A 126 5.86 6.20 -0.79
C GLU A 126 6.72 5.69 0.36
N THR A 127 6.80 4.36 0.54
CA THR A 127 7.48 3.74 1.70
C THR A 127 8.72 2.94 1.29
N GLY A 128 8.64 2.15 0.22
CA GLY A 128 9.72 1.26 -0.20
C GLY A 128 10.99 2.02 -0.62
N LEU A 129 10.87 2.94 -1.57
CA LEU A 129 11.95 3.80 -2.03
C LEU A 129 12.46 4.71 -0.91
N GLU A 130 11.57 5.26 -0.08
CA GLU A 130 12.00 6.09 1.03
C GLU A 130 12.87 5.30 2.02
N PHE A 131 12.43 4.09 2.39
CA PHE A 131 13.22 3.18 3.21
C PHE A 131 14.54 2.80 2.56
N PHE A 132 14.52 2.45 1.27
CA PHE A 132 15.71 2.05 0.54
C PHE A 132 16.78 3.16 0.52
N TYR A 133 16.40 4.41 0.24
CA TYR A 133 17.37 5.51 0.17
C TYR A 133 17.73 6.09 1.54
N ARG A 134 16.79 6.17 2.50
CA ARG A 134 17.01 6.86 3.79
C ARG A 134 17.22 5.92 4.98
N HIS A 135 17.03 4.61 4.80
CA HIS A 135 17.22 3.58 5.81
C HIS A 135 16.51 3.95 7.13
N SER A 136 17.22 3.99 8.26
CA SER A 136 16.71 4.33 9.58
C SER A 136 16.19 5.77 9.72
N ASN A 137 16.51 6.66 8.78
CA ASN A 137 16.03 8.05 8.77
C ASN A 137 14.74 8.22 7.95
N SER A 138 14.24 7.15 7.34
CA SER A 138 12.99 7.15 6.57
C SER A 138 11.76 7.30 7.48
N ASN A 139 10.68 7.89 6.96
CA ASN A 139 9.40 7.79 7.66
C ASN A 139 8.87 6.34 7.71
N ALA A 140 9.33 5.48 6.82
CA ALA A 140 8.97 4.05 6.77
C ALA A 140 9.16 3.31 8.11
N VAL A 141 10.25 3.58 8.83
CA VAL A 141 10.56 2.93 10.13
C VAL A 141 9.95 3.64 11.33
N LYS A 142 9.24 4.75 11.12
CA LYS A 142 8.54 5.42 12.22
C LYS A 142 7.39 4.56 12.70
N ARG A 143 7.03 4.73 13.97
CA ARG A 143 5.84 4.13 14.56
C ARG A 143 4.59 4.50 13.76
N LEU A 144 3.64 3.57 13.77
CA LEU A 144 2.31 3.78 13.22
C LEU A 144 1.65 4.97 13.91
N GLU A 145 0.87 5.70 13.14
CA GLU A 145 -0.02 6.70 13.71
C GLU A 145 -1.12 5.99 14.48
N SER A 146 -1.58 6.59 15.57
CA SER A 146 -2.65 6.04 16.42
C SER A 146 -4.02 6.14 15.72
N TYR A 147 -4.17 5.42 14.61
CA TYR A 147 -5.38 5.30 13.80
C TYR A 147 -5.57 3.86 13.32
N PRO A 148 -6.81 3.35 13.27
CA PRO A 148 -8.07 4.02 13.65
C PRO A 148 -8.17 4.37 15.15
N GLN A 149 -9.03 5.34 15.50
CA GLN A 149 -9.25 5.74 16.91
C GLN A 149 -9.99 4.65 17.69
N THR A 150 -10.87 3.93 17.01
CA THR A 150 -11.50 2.72 17.52
C THR A 150 -10.51 1.56 17.46
N LYS A 151 -10.53 0.72 18.49
CA LYS A 151 -9.65 -0.47 18.57
C LYS A 151 -10.22 -1.70 17.88
N GLN A 152 -11.51 -1.68 17.53
CA GLN A 152 -12.18 -2.75 16.82
C GLN A 152 -13.29 -2.18 15.93
N GLY A 153 -13.71 -2.95 14.93
CA GLY A 153 -14.81 -2.60 14.04
C GLY A 153 -14.92 -3.53 12.84
N PHE A 154 -15.69 -3.12 11.85
CA PHE A 154 -15.88 -3.83 10.59
C PHE A 154 -15.24 -3.08 9.43
N ILE A 155 -15.21 -3.70 8.25
CA ILE A 155 -14.71 -3.05 7.02
C ILE A 155 -15.45 -1.74 6.71
N THR A 156 -16.74 -1.64 7.08
CA THR A 156 -17.57 -0.44 6.90
C THR A 156 -17.15 0.75 7.76
N ASP A 157 -16.40 0.51 8.83
CA ASP A 157 -15.87 1.57 9.72
C ASP A 157 -14.57 2.19 9.17
N LEU A 158 -14.05 1.66 8.07
CA LEU A 158 -12.80 2.08 7.46
C LEU A 158 -13.04 2.97 6.24
N PRO A 159 -12.16 3.96 5.97
CA PRO A 159 -12.22 4.73 4.74
C PRO A 159 -12.00 3.81 3.53
N GLN A 160 -12.91 3.83 2.56
CA GLN A 160 -12.75 3.08 1.31
C GLN A 160 -11.74 3.75 0.36
N ARG A 161 -11.53 5.06 0.51
CA ARG A 161 -10.62 5.83 -0.34
C ARG A 161 -9.25 5.94 0.33
N ARG A 162 -8.20 5.46 -0.36
CA ARG A 162 -6.78 5.54 0.05
C ARG A 162 -6.38 6.91 0.58
N ASP A 163 -6.83 7.98 -0.07
CA ASP A 163 -6.52 9.37 0.29
C ASP A 163 -6.99 9.82 1.68
N ALA A 164 -7.99 9.14 2.24
CA ALA A 164 -8.55 9.46 3.55
C ALA A 164 -7.95 8.60 4.67
N GLU A 165 -7.15 7.60 4.33
CA GLU A 165 -6.61 6.62 5.26
C GLU A 165 -5.47 7.18 6.10
N LYS A 166 -5.39 6.69 7.34
CA LYS A 166 -4.30 6.98 8.28
C LYS A 166 -3.93 5.74 9.07
N GLY A 167 -2.68 5.67 9.50
CA GLY A 167 -2.18 4.57 10.34
C GLY A 167 -2.45 3.21 9.69
N LEU A 168 -3.19 2.35 10.38
CA LEU A 168 -3.52 0.99 9.93
C LEU A 168 -4.74 0.90 9.02
N GLN A 169 -5.49 1.98 8.79
CA GLN A 169 -6.79 1.90 8.12
C GLN A 169 -6.71 1.27 6.72
N GLY A 170 -5.71 1.65 5.92
CA GLY A 170 -5.52 1.07 4.59
C GLY A 170 -5.15 -0.41 4.63
N TYR A 171 -4.27 -0.80 5.56
CA TYR A 171 -3.92 -2.20 5.76
C TYR A 171 -5.16 -3.03 6.13
N LEU A 172 -5.94 -2.56 7.10
CA LEU A 172 -7.16 -3.24 7.54
C LEU A 172 -8.17 -3.38 6.39
N TYR A 173 -8.38 -2.30 5.64
CA TYR A 173 -9.31 -2.30 4.51
C TYR A 173 -8.90 -3.32 3.46
N ALA A 174 -7.65 -3.26 2.97
CA ALA A 174 -7.17 -4.15 1.92
C ALA A 174 -7.15 -5.63 2.35
N PHE A 175 -6.84 -5.92 3.63
CA PHE A 175 -6.89 -7.28 4.16
C PHE A 175 -8.33 -7.82 4.16
N LEU A 176 -9.26 -7.05 4.72
CA LEU A 176 -10.67 -7.44 4.84
C LEU A 176 -11.35 -7.55 3.48
N ASP A 177 -11.10 -6.61 2.58
CA ASP A 177 -11.62 -6.59 1.22
C ASP A 177 -11.27 -7.90 0.48
N MET A 178 -10.00 -8.33 0.58
CA MET A 178 -9.54 -9.55 -0.05
C MET A 178 -10.20 -10.81 0.53
N TRP A 179 -10.48 -10.82 1.84
CA TRP A 179 -11.14 -11.93 2.54
C TRP A 179 -12.66 -11.96 2.42
N THR A 180 -13.30 -10.83 2.14
CA THR A 180 -14.77 -10.69 2.17
C THR A 180 -15.43 -11.67 1.19
N SER A 181 -14.85 -11.88 0.01
CA SER A 181 -15.37 -12.81 -1.00
C SER A 181 -15.37 -14.29 -0.58
N TYR A 182 -14.60 -14.65 0.45
CA TYR A 182 -14.48 -16.02 0.95
C TYR A 182 -15.36 -16.31 2.18
N LEU A 183 -15.98 -15.27 2.77
CA LEU A 183 -16.85 -15.40 3.94
C LEU A 183 -18.35 -15.30 3.61
N GLU A 184 -18.70 -14.95 2.38
CA GLU A 184 -20.10 -14.87 1.96
C GLU A 184 -20.80 -16.24 2.01
N PRO A 185 -22.12 -16.30 2.32
CA PRO A 185 -23.07 -15.17 2.41
C PRO A 185 -23.26 -14.56 3.80
N GLU A 186 -22.94 -15.25 4.90
CA GLU A 186 -23.34 -14.85 6.27
C GLU A 186 -22.18 -14.46 7.20
N GLY A 187 -20.92 -14.70 6.78
CA GLY A 187 -19.74 -14.38 7.58
C GLY A 187 -19.25 -12.95 7.36
N VAL A 188 -18.78 -12.32 8.43
CA VAL A 188 -18.03 -11.07 8.40
C VAL A 188 -16.80 -11.17 9.29
N PHE A 189 -15.76 -10.41 8.95
CA PHE A 189 -14.61 -10.22 9.82
C PHE A 189 -14.79 -8.99 10.71
N LEU A 190 -14.63 -9.21 12.01
CA LEU A 190 -14.35 -8.19 13.01
C LEU A 190 -12.84 -7.99 13.08
N TRP A 191 -12.36 -6.77 12.84
CA TRP A 191 -10.95 -6.44 13.10
C TRP A 191 -10.77 -5.90 14.51
N ARG A 192 -9.63 -6.19 15.12
CA ARG A 192 -9.17 -5.63 16.38
C ARG A 192 -7.68 -5.33 16.35
N VAL A 193 -7.30 -4.13 16.78
CA VAL A 193 -5.90 -3.67 16.84
C VAL A 193 -5.42 -3.65 18.29
N LEU A 194 -4.33 -4.36 18.54
CA LEU A 194 -3.60 -4.36 19.80
C LEU A 194 -2.26 -3.65 19.59
N CYS A 195 -2.17 -2.43 20.11
CA CYS A 195 -0.95 -1.62 20.10
C CYS A 195 -0.63 -1.21 21.55
N PRO A 196 0.05 -2.07 22.33
CA PRO A 196 0.44 -1.74 23.70
C PRO A 196 1.43 -0.58 23.72
N ASP A 197 1.35 0.23 24.78
CA ASP A 197 2.24 1.38 24.95
C ASP A 197 3.71 0.92 24.99
N ASN A 198 4.54 1.59 24.18
CA ASN A 198 5.98 1.35 24.06
C ASN A 198 6.42 -0.04 23.59
N ASP A 199 5.50 -0.89 23.12
CA ASP A 199 5.89 -2.18 22.53
C ASP A 199 6.41 -1.99 21.09
N PRO A 200 7.49 -2.67 20.69
CA PRO A 200 7.96 -2.66 19.31
C PRO A 200 7.06 -3.44 18.36
N LEU A 201 6.07 -4.20 18.85
CA LEU A 201 5.15 -5.00 18.06
C LEU A 201 3.72 -4.46 18.11
N VAL A 202 2.97 -4.73 17.04
CA VAL A 202 1.54 -4.50 16.92
C VAL A 202 0.90 -5.80 16.46
N ALA A 203 -0.25 -6.14 17.04
CA ALA A 203 -1.06 -7.25 16.55
C ALA A 203 -2.39 -6.73 15.98
N VAL A 204 -2.81 -7.36 14.89
CA VAL A 204 -4.14 -7.22 14.33
C VAL A 204 -4.78 -8.59 14.33
N VAL A 205 -5.99 -8.65 14.89
CA VAL A 205 -6.79 -9.86 14.98
C VAL A 205 -8.05 -9.68 14.14
N PHE A 206 -8.29 -10.63 13.26
CA PHE A 206 -9.47 -10.71 12.41
C PHE A 206 -10.28 -11.92 12.84
N SER A 207 -11.39 -11.71 13.54
CA SER A 207 -12.25 -12.79 14.03
C SER A 207 -13.49 -12.92 13.16
N THR A 208 -13.85 -14.15 12.80
CA THR A 208 -15.08 -14.42 12.05
C THR A 208 -16.30 -14.30 12.96
N GLN A 209 -17.34 -13.64 12.49
CA GLN A 209 -18.62 -13.49 13.20
C GLN A 209 -19.79 -13.57 12.21
N SER A 210 -20.99 -13.88 12.68
CA SER A 210 -22.19 -13.77 11.84
C SER A 210 -22.57 -12.30 11.63
N LYS A 211 -23.10 -11.97 10.45
CA LYS A 211 -23.63 -10.63 10.12
C LYS A 211 -24.70 -10.11 11.09
N HIS A 212 -25.37 -11.02 11.79
CA HIS A 212 -26.48 -10.69 12.70
C HIS A 212 -26.03 -10.44 14.14
N ASP A 213 -24.78 -10.73 14.47
CA ASP A 213 -24.31 -10.58 15.83
C ASP A 213 -23.89 -9.13 16.11
N ASP A 214 -24.14 -8.67 17.33
CA ASP A 214 -23.65 -7.37 17.79
C ASP A 214 -22.13 -7.37 17.96
N LEU A 215 -21.54 -6.17 17.91
CA LEU A 215 -20.13 -5.97 18.19
C LEU A 215 -19.80 -6.48 19.61
N PRO A 216 -18.89 -7.46 19.76
CA PRO A 216 -18.59 -8.02 21.07
C PRO A 216 -17.92 -6.96 21.97
N PRO A 217 -18.12 -7.04 23.30
CA PRO A 217 -17.49 -6.11 24.22
C PRO A 217 -15.96 -6.20 24.14
N LEU A 218 -15.31 -5.04 24.23
CA LEU A 218 -13.85 -4.97 24.30
C LEU A 218 -13.34 -5.75 25.52
N GLN A 219 -12.63 -6.84 25.27
CA GLN A 219 -11.93 -7.59 26.31
C GLN A 219 -10.69 -6.84 26.82
N ASP A 220 -10.07 -7.29 27.90
CA ASP A 220 -8.83 -6.69 28.40
C ASP A 220 -7.65 -6.87 27.41
N ASP A 221 -7.22 -5.78 26.80
CA ASP A 221 -6.07 -5.74 25.87
C ASP A 221 -4.78 -6.29 26.51
N LYS A 222 -4.58 -6.11 27.82
CA LYS A 222 -3.35 -6.57 28.49
C LYS A 222 -3.29 -8.08 28.59
N ALA A 223 -4.41 -8.70 28.96
CA ALA A 223 -4.52 -10.15 29.05
C ALA A 223 -4.32 -10.79 27.66
N MET A 224 -5.05 -10.28 26.65
CA MET A 224 -4.95 -10.75 25.27
C MET A 224 -3.53 -10.58 24.70
N TRP A 225 -2.87 -9.45 24.98
CA TRP A 225 -1.48 -9.24 24.57
C TRP A 225 -0.50 -10.21 25.23
N ALA A 226 -0.68 -10.52 26.52
CA ALA A 226 0.12 -11.51 27.22
C ALA A 226 -0.05 -12.92 26.64
N ASP A 227 -1.26 -13.30 26.22
CA ASP A 227 -1.51 -14.56 25.52
C ASP A 227 -0.80 -14.59 24.17
N LEU A 228 -0.94 -13.52 23.37
CA LEU A 228 -0.27 -13.42 22.07
C LEU A 228 1.25 -13.49 22.19
N LYS A 229 1.85 -12.80 23.17
CA LYS A 229 3.29 -12.89 23.42
C LYS A 229 3.74 -14.30 23.74
N ARG A 230 2.99 -15.04 24.56
CA ARG A 230 3.29 -16.46 24.83
C ARG A 230 3.23 -17.30 23.56
N ILE A 231 2.31 -17.02 22.63
CA ILE A 231 2.23 -17.70 21.33
C ILE A 231 3.46 -17.39 20.47
N VAL A 232 3.90 -16.13 20.43
CA VAL A 232 5.13 -15.72 19.71
C VAL A 232 6.35 -16.42 20.29
N GLU A 233 6.53 -16.38 21.62
CA GLU A 233 7.68 -16.97 22.32
C GLU A 233 7.71 -18.50 22.26
N SER A 234 6.55 -19.16 22.26
CA SER A 234 6.47 -20.63 22.11
C SER A 234 6.70 -21.07 20.66
N SER A 235 6.32 -20.25 19.69
CA SER A 235 6.62 -20.48 18.27
C SER A 235 8.11 -20.45 17.96
N ASP A 236 8.90 -19.70 18.74
CA ASP A 236 10.37 -19.67 18.68
C ASP A 236 11.01 -21.03 19.01
N ARG A 237 10.30 -21.92 19.73
CA ARG A 237 10.82 -23.21 20.21
C ARG A 237 10.45 -24.43 19.35
N GLN A 238 9.51 -24.32 18.40
CA GLN A 238 9.08 -25.42 17.52
C GLN A 238 9.48 -25.16 16.06
N ILE A 239 10.77 -25.13 15.79
CA ILE A 239 11.30 -24.98 14.42
C ILE A 239 11.21 -26.33 13.70
N ASN A 240 10.05 -26.57 13.08
CA ASN A 240 9.99 -27.32 11.81
C ASN A 240 8.73 -27.06 10.95
N ARG A 241 7.79 -26.20 11.34
CA ARG A 241 6.56 -25.95 10.52
C ARG A 241 6.02 -24.51 10.52
N ARG A 242 6.80 -23.51 10.94
CA ARG A 242 6.35 -22.10 10.95
C ARG A 242 7.43 -21.22 10.31
N ILE A 243 7.08 -20.51 9.24
CA ILE A 243 7.98 -19.54 8.60
C ILE A 243 8.05 -18.32 9.53
N TYR A 244 9.00 -18.32 10.46
CA TYR A 244 9.33 -17.16 11.27
C TYR A 244 10.41 -16.35 10.53
N ILE A 245 10.02 -15.19 10.01
CA ILE A 245 10.95 -14.12 9.66
C ILE A 245 10.94 -13.19 10.85
N ALA A 246 12.11 -12.90 11.43
CA ALA A 246 12.24 -12.14 12.68
C ALA A 246 11.33 -10.90 12.71
N GLY A 247 10.30 -10.93 13.57
CA GLY A 247 9.34 -9.83 13.75
C GLY A 247 8.05 -9.92 12.93
N LEU A 248 7.74 -11.05 12.29
CA LEU A 248 6.45 -11.36 11.66
C LEU A 248 5.89 -12.69 12.17
N VAL A 249 4.65 -12.68 12.66
CA VAL A 249 3.89 -13.89 13.00
C VAL A 249 2.54 -13.81 12.32
N ARG A 250 2.18 -14.90 11.63
CA ARG A 250 0.84 -15.12 11.06
C ARG A 250 0.30 -16.40 11.68
N LEU A 251 -0.88 -16.32 12.27
CA LEU A 251 -1.58 -17.46 12.86
C LEU A 251 -2.99 -17.50 12.30
N VAL A 252 -3.44 -18.70 11.94
CA VAL A 252 -4.81 -18.97 11.51
C VAL A 252 -5.36 -20.04 12.47
N THR A 253 -6.48 -19.72 13.11
CA THR A 253 -7.30 -20.63 13.92
C THR A 253 -8.61 -20.89 13.18
N ASP A 254 -9.50 -21.69 13.78
CA ASP A 254 -10.81 -21.97 13.19
C ASP A 254 -11.70 -20.72 13.08
N ASP A 255 -11.50 -19.74 13.97
CA ASP A 255 -12.35 -18.55 14.13
C ASP A 255 -11.62 -17.21 13.98
N ALA A 256 -10.29 -17.22 13.82
CA ALA A 256 -9.51 -15.99 13.79
C ALA A 256 -8.23 -16.10 12.97
N ILE A 257 -7.84 -14.96 12.41
CA ILE A 257 -6.53 -14.73 11.80
C ILE A 257 -5.82 -13.67 12.63
N ILE A 258 -4.60 -13.96 13.05
CA ILE A 258 -3.78 -13.05 13.85
C ILE A 258 -2.51 -12.73 13.09
N ILE A 259 -2.28 -11.43 12.86
CA ILE A 259 -1.06 -10.90 12.27
C ILE A 259 -0.33 -10.07 13.31
N ILE A 260 0.94 -10.39 13.56
CA ILE A 260 1.81 -9.63 14.47
C ILE A 260 3.03 -9.19 13.70
N LYS A 261 3.28 -7.87 13.66
CA LYS A 261 4.47 -7.29 13.04
C LYS A 261 5.09 -6.22 13.91
N ARG A 262 6.30 -5.77 13.55
CA ARG A 262 6.89 -4.56 14.13
C ARG A 262 6.00 -3.34 13.91
N ASN A 263 6.00 -2.42 14.86
CA ASN A 263 5.30 -1.15 14.82
C ASN A 263 6.01 -0.16 13.88
N GLU A 264 6.03 -0.47 12.58
CA GLU A 264 6.72 0.30 11.56
C GLU A 264 5.87 0.41 10.30
N ARG A 265 5.67 1.64 9.82
CA ARG A 265 4.71 1.95 8.75
C ARG A 265 4.85 1.07 7.51
N TRP A 266 6.08 0.78 7.08
CA TRP A 266 6.33 -0.01 5.86
C TRP A 266 5.85 -1.46 5.92
N LEU A 267 5.61 -2.00 7.12
CA LEU A 267 5.09 -3.36 7.31
C LEU A 267 3.56 -3.43 7.25
N TRP A 268 2.89 -2.28 7.27
CA TRP A 268 1.44 -2.16 7.39
C TRP A 268 0.85 -1.29 6.27
N THR A 269 1.24 -1.57 5.03
CA THR A 269 0.67 -0.94 3.83
C THR A 269 -0.41 -1.80 3.21
N ARG A 270 -1.17 -1.27 2.23
CA ARG A 270 -2.21 -2.04 1.51
C ARG A 270 -1.61 -3.25 0.76
N SER A 271 -0.46 -3.09 0.14
CA SER A 271 0.26 -4.19 -0.53
C SER A 271 0.68 -5.28 0.46
N GLN A 272 1.19 -4.88 1.63
CA GLN A 272 1.54 -5.83 2.69
C GLN A 272 0.31 -6.57 3.23
N ALA A 273 -0.85 -5.91 3.30
CA ALA A 273 -2.10 -6.55 3.68
C ALA A 273 -2.52 -7.63 2.68
N ARG A 274 -2.38 -7.37 1.37
CA ARG A 274 -2.68 -8.36 0.32
C ARG A 274 -1.74 -9.55 0.38
N GLU A 275 -0.43 -9.32 0.58
CA GLU A 275 0.54 -10.41 0.79
C GLU A 275 0.21 -11.26 2.05
N ASP A 276 -0.20 -10.63 3.15
CA ASP A 276 -0.60 -11.35 4.36
C ASP A 276 -1.91 -12.13 4.15
N ALA A 277 -2.87 -11.55 3.43
CA ALA A 277 -4.13 -12.20 3.11
C ALA A 277 -3.88 -13.44 2.24
N GLU A 278 -3.11 -13.34 1.15
CA GLU A 278 -2.68 -14.49 0.34
C GLU A 278 -2.00 -15.57 1.17
N ALA A 279 -1.06 -15.19 2.04
CA ALA A 279 -0.36 -16.13 2.89
C ALA A 279 -1.30 -16.85 3.87
N THR A 280 -2.31 -16.15 4.39
CA THR A 280 -3.27 -16.72 5.35
C THR A 280 -4.33 -17.58 4.67
N PHE A 281 -4.73 -17.28 3.43
CA PHE A 281 -5.58 -18.17 2.63
C PHE A 281 -4.97 -19.55 2.46
N LEU A 282 -3.69 -19.60 2.04
CA LEU A 282 -2.97 -20.86 1.86
C LEU A 282 -2.91 -21.70 3.14
N TRP A 283 -2.90 -21.05 4.31
CA TRP A 283 -2.91 -21.73 5.59
C TRP A 283 -4.31 -22.23 5.96
N ALA A 284 -5.34 -21.40 5.77
CA ALA A 284 -6.72 -21.78 6.00
C ALA A 284 -7.12 -23.00 5.15
N MET A 285 -6.75 -23.02 3.87
CA MET A 285 -7.00 -24.17 2.99
C MET A 285 -6.35 -25.46 3.52
N ARG A 286 -5.09 -25.39 3.98
CA ARG A 286 -4.39 -26.57 4.54
C ARG A 286 -5.02 -27.08 5.84
N LEU A 287 -5.53 -26.18 6.68
CA LEU A 287 -6.25 -26.55 7.90
C LEU A 287 -7.54 -27.30 7.54
N GLN A 288 -8.30 -26.80 6.56
CA GLN A 288 -9.52 -27.45 6.08
C GLN A 288 -9.24 -28.84 5.48
N GLU A 289 -8.19 -28.98 4.65
CA GLU A 289 -7.78 -30.28 4.09
C GLU A 289 -7.40 -31.28 5.20
N SER A 290 -6.64 -30.83 6.20
CA SER A 290 -6.23 -31.69 7.33
C SER A 290 -7.41 -32.13 8.20
N GLN A 291 -8.45 -31.29 8.34
CA GLN A 291 -9.67 -31.64 9.05
C GLN A 291 -10.50 -32.67 8.25
N LEU A 292 -10.60 -32.51 6.94
CA LEU A 292 -11.31 -33.45 6.06
C LEU A 292 -10.62 -34.83 5.95
N GLU A 293 -9.30 -34.92 6.12
CA GLU A 293 -8.57 -36.19 6.17
C GLU A 293 -8.75 -36.96 7.49
N LEU A 294 -9.24 -36.29 8.54
CA LEU A 294 -9.46 -36.88 9.87
C LEU A 294 -10.93 -37.33 10.11
N GLU A 295 -11.85 -36.99 9.20
CA GLU A 295 -13.25 -37.44 9.18
C GLU A 295 -13.48 -38.66 8.28
#